data_AF-A0AAC8Q1G9-F1
#
_entry.id   AF-A0AAC8Q1G9-F1
#
_cell.length_a   1.000
_cell.length_b   1.000
_cell.length_c   1.000
_cell.angle_alpha   90.00
_cell.angle_beta   90.00
_cell.angle_gamma   90.00
#
_symmetry.space_group_name_H-M   'P 1'
#
loop_
_entity.id
_entity.type
_entity.pdbx_description
1 polymer ?
#
loop_
_entity_poly.entity_id
_entity_poly.type
_entity_poly.pdbx_seq_one_letter_code
_entity_poly.pdbx_strand_id
1 'polypeptide(L)'
;MANPRQVSEHEAQGEVERVLHEMRQTLRVTGLDVTVRTWAGFERFLVAMWEAMGPNTETRAFEAAADEVRAQAVEAAERLGRLGAWEAAVLGDSQRYHVRGALELYHYLNPKMLVFTSAVKLALQDEHVGALQPLGSAERVERGAPARMMAMEAVDERPDDARLRGLFKDIQETVGPPALPGEFRGLALWPGYLEAAWERLKPRMRTEEWARACDTLLETSRRLARRLPYEVALSKERLEVLREDAELIQRVTVQSEWRLPVLVLGMATLVGDVGDLERRLPFPAEARLVPDFVVAEELR
;
A
#
# COMPACT_ATOMS: atom_id res chain seq x y z
N MET A 1 -10.71 -23.03 -3.98
CA MET A 1 -11.28 -21.90 -4.76
C MET A 1 -10.12 -21.19 -5.44
N ALA A 2 -10.26 -20.75 -6.69
CA ALA A 2 -9.17 -20.10 -7.40
C ALA A 2 -8.88 -18.71 -6.82
N ASN A 3 -7.60 -18.35 -6.69
CA ASN A 3 -7.23 -16.97 -6.37
C ASN A 3 -7.67 -16.05 -7.53
N PRO A 4 -8.10 -14.81 -7.24
CA PRO A 4 -8.43 -13.85 -8.28
C PRO A 4 -7.23 -13.63 -9.19
N ARG A 5 -7.48 -13.45 -10.48
CA ARG A 5 -6.44 -13.12 -11.46
C ARG A 5 -5.88 -11.74 -11.10
N GLN A 6 -4.57 -11.66 -10.95
CA GLN A 6 -3.87 -10.38 -10.92
C GLN A 6 -3.68 -9.89 -12.35
N VAL A 7 -3.89 -8.60 -12.58
CA VAL A 7 -3.58 -7.92 -13.85
C VAL A 7 -2.41 -6.98 -13.58
N SER A 8 -1.28 -7.20 -14.27
CA SER A 8 -0.14 -6.29 -14.18
C SER A 8 -0.37 -5.02 -15.00
N GLU A 9 0.38 -3.95 -14.68
CA GLU A 9 0.29 -2.68 -15.41
C GLU A 9 0.61 -2.83 -16.91
N HIS A 10 1.44 -3.81 -17.28
CA HIS A 10 1.78 -4.09 -18.68
C HIS A 10 0.73 -4.92 -19.43
N GLU A 11 -0.10 -5.67 -18.71
CA GLU A 11 -1.19 -6.48 -19.29
C GLU A 11 -2.52 -5.73 -19.34
N ALA A 12 -2.64 -4.66 -18.54
CA ALA A 12 -3.84 -3.83 -18.48
C ALA A 12 -4.12 -3.16 -19.83
N GLN A 13 -5.40 -3.06 -20.17
CA GLN A 13 -5.87 -2.42 -21.40
C GLN A 13 -7.10 -1.55 -21.09
N GLY A 14 -7.35 -0.55 -21.93
CA GLY A 14 -8.57 0.27 -21.86
C GLY A 14 -8.74 0.98 -20.51
N GLU A 15 -9.92 0.88 -19.91
CA GLU A 15 -10.24 1.56 -18.64
C GLU A 15 -9.38 1.09 -17.47
N VAL A 16 -8.99 -0.19 -17.44
CA VAL A 16 -8.10 -0.71 -16.40
C VAL A 16 -6.74 -0.03 -16.48
N GLU A 17 -6.16 0.07 -17.68
CA GLU A 17 -4.88 0.76 -17.90
C GLU A 17 -4.95 2.22 -17.47
N ARG A 18 -6.03 2.92 -17.85
CA ARG A 18 -6.28 4.31 -17.46
C ARG A 18 -6.30 4.46 -15.93
N VAL A 19 -7.10 3.63 -15.24
CA VAL A 19 -7.22 3.70 -13.77
C VAL A 19 -5.91 3.37 -13.08
N LEU A 20 -5.19 2.33 -13.50
CA LEU A 20 -3.87 2.01 -12.93
C LEU A 20 -2.88 3.16 -13.14
N HIS A 21 -2.88 3.78 -14.33
CA HIS A 21 -2.05 4.96 -14.58
C HIS A 21 -2.39 6.11 -13.62
N GLU A 22 -3.67 6.46 -13.49
CA GLU A 22 -4.13 7.53 -12.59
C GLU A 22 -3.82 7.25 -11.12
N MET A 23 -4.03 6.00 -10.66
CA MET A 23 -3.69 5.57 -9.31
C MET A 23 -2.20 5.77 -9.05
N ARG A 24 -1.33 5.36 -9.97
CA ARG A 24 0.12 5.52 -9.83
C ARG A 24 0.54 6.98 -9.74
N GLN A 25 -0.04 7.85 -10.58
CA GLN A 25 0.22 9.29 -10.54
C GLN A 25 -0.28 9.92 -9.23
N THR A 26 -1.45 9.52 -8.76
CA THR A 26 -2.11 10.14 -7.61
C THR A 26 -1.54 9.65 -6.28
N LEU A 27 -1.21 8.36 -6.18
CA LEU A 27 -0.52 7.78 -5.03
C LEU A 27 0.96 8.20 -4.97
N ARG A 28 1.48 8.83 -6.04
CA ARG A 28 2.87 9.31 -6.18
C ARG A 28 3.87 8.15 -6.05
N VAL A 29 3.64 7.07 -6.78
CA VAL A 29 4.47 5.86 -6.72
C VAL A 29 4.94 5.41 -8.11
N THR A 30 6.00 4.61 -8.16
CA THR A 30 6.57 4.09 -9.42
C THR A 30 5.93 2.78 -9.89
N GLY A 31 5.12 2.13 -9.04
CA GLY A 31 4.32 0.95 -9.38
C GLY A 31 3.23 0.69 -8.33
N LEU A 32 2.33 -0.26 -8.61
CA LEU A 32 1.15 -0.52 -7.78
C LEU A 32 1.25 -1.80 -6.94
N ASP A 33 0.66 -1.73 -5.74
CA ASP A 33 0.56 -2.86 -4.82
C ASP A 33 -0.23 -4.04 -5.41
N VAL A 34 0.07 -5.25 -4.93
CA VAL A 34 -0.61 -6.49 -5.34
C VAL A 34 -2.13 -6.44 -5.08
N THR A 35 -2.58 -5.70 -4.07
CA THR A 35 -4.02 -5.49 -3.78
C THR A 35 -4.70 -4.83 -4.97
N VAL A 36 -4.09 -3.76 -5.51
CA VAL A 36 -4.63 -3.05 -6.68
C VAL A 36 -4.62 -3.94 -7.91
N ARG A 37 -3.53 -4.67 -8.15
CA ARG A 37 -3.44 -5.63 -9.27
C ARG A 37 -4.45 -6.77 -9.14
N THR A 38 -4.82 -7.15 -7.93
CA THR A 38 -5.87 -8.15 -7.68
C THR A 38 -7.26 -7.55 -7.96
N TRP A 39 -7.52 -6.30 -7.56
CA TRP A 39 -8.75 -5.59 -7.92
C TRP A 39 -8.88 -5.33 -9.42
N ALA A 40 -7.77 -5.16 -10.13
CA ALA A 40 -7.76 -5.02 -11.58
C ALA A 40 -8.28 -6.26 -12.34
N GLY A 41 -8.38 -7.42 -11.67
CA GLY A 41 -9.11 -8.58 -12.20
C GLY A 41 -10.63 -8.42 -12.20
N PHE A 42 -11.16 -7.39 -11.54
CA PHE A 42 -12.57 -6.98 -11.50
C PHE A 42 -12.68 -5.60 -12.14
N GLU A 43 -12.69 -5.55 -13.47
CA GLU A 43 -12.53 -4.31 -14.24
C GLU A 43 -13.58 -3.25 -13.86
N ARG A 44 -14.85 -3.66 -13.71
CA ARG A 44 -15.95 -2.71 -13.43
C ARG A 44 -15.85 -2.19 -12.00
N PHE A 45 -15.47 -3.04 -11.06
CA PHE A 45 -15.18 -2.68 -9.68
C PHE A 45 -13.99 -1.74 -9.58
N LEU A 46 -12.89 -2.01 -10.28
CA LEU A 46 -11.70 -1.15 -10.24
C LEU A 46 -12.06 0.28 -10.65
N VAL A 47 -12.82 0.45 -11.73
CA VAL A 47 -13.27 1.77 -12.20
C VAL A 47 -14.18 2.43 -11.17
N ALA A 48 -15.22 1.75 -10.70
CA ALA A 48 -16.17 2.33 -9.74
C ALA A 48 -15.52 2.67 -8.38
N MET A 49 -14.59 1.82 -7.93
CA MET A 49 -13.81 2.03 -6.72
C MET A 49 -12.90 3.26 -6.87
N TRP A 50 -12.24 3.41 -8.02
CA TRP A 50 -11.40 4.58 -8.27
C TRP A 50 -12.20 5.86 -8.43
N GLU A 51 -13.36 5.84 -9.07
CA GLU A 51 -14.27 6.99 -9.11
C GLU A 51 -14.67 7.47 -7.70
N ALA A 52 -14.90 6.54 -6.77
CA ALA A 52 -15.25 6.85 -5.39
C ALA A 52 -14.04 7.31 -4.54
N MET A 53 -12.86 6.74 -4.74
CA MET A 53 -11.67 7.00 -3.92
C MET A 53 -10.71 8.05 -4.48
N GLY A 54 -10.67 8.23 -5.79
CA GLY A 54 -9.75 9.11 -6.50
C GLY A 54 -9.76 10.55 -5.96
N PRO A 55 -10.94 11.19 -5.77
CA PRO A 55 -11.02 12.54 -5.22
C PRO A 55 -10.38 12.67 -3.84
N ASN A 56 -10.50 11.66 -2.98
CA ASN A 56 -9.86 11.66 -1.66
C ASN A 56 -8.36 11.44 -1.76
N THR A 57 -7.92 10.54 -2.64
CA THR A 57 -6.53 10.07 -2.74
C THR A 57 -5.57 11.20 -3.14
N GLU A 58 -6.04 12.21 -3.88
CA GLU A 58 -5.24 13.37 -4.27
C GLU A 58 -5.16 14.49 -3.22
N THR A 59 -5.77 14.31 -2.04
CA THR A 59 -5.86 15.37 -1.03
C THR A 59 -4.69 15.34 -0.03
N ARG A 60 -4.38 16.52 0.53
CA ARG A 60 -3.52 16.68 1.70
C ARG A 60 -4.02 15.85 2.89
N ALA A 61 -5.34 15.72 3.05
CA ALA A 61 -5.94 14.96 4.13
C ALA A 61 -5.63 13.46 4.02
N PHE A 62 -5.67 12.89 2.82
CA PHE A 62 -5.28 11.50 2.60
C PHE A 62 -3.77 11.29 2.82
N GLU A 63 -2.93 12.20 2.32
CA GLU A 63 -1.48 12.14 2.58
C GLU A 63 -1.18 12.18 4.09
N ALA A 64 -1.79 13.12 4.82
CA ALA A 64 -1.62 13.26 6.26
C ALA A 64 -2.13 12.03 7.03
N ALA A 65 -3.21 11.39 6.58
CA ALA A 65 -3.69 10.15 7.16
C ALA A 65 -2.67 9.01 6.99
N ALA A 66 -2.07 8.88 5.81
CA ALA A 66 -1.01 7.90 5.59
C ALA A 66 0.25 8.21 6.42
N ASP A 67 0.59 9.48 6.58
CA ASP A 67 1.71 9.92 7.41
C ASP A 67 1.49 9.62 8.89
N GLU A 68 0.26 9.79 9.40
CA GLU A 68 -0.10 9.46 10.79
C GLU A 68 0.05 7.95 11.05
N VAL A 69 -0.46 7.11 10.14
CA VAL A 69 -0.27 5.65 10.20
C VAL A 69 1.21 5.28 10.17
N ARG A 70 2.01 5.92 9.30
CA ARG A 70 3.44 5.67 9.20
C ARG A 70 4.18 6.05 10.47
N ALA A 71 3.89 7.23 11.03
CA ALA A 71 4.50 7.70 12.27
C ALA A 71 4.22 6.75 13.43
N GLN A 72 2.97 6.28 13.55
CA GLN A 72 2.59 5.28 14.56
C GLN A 72 3.33 3.95 14.37
N ALA A 73 3.52 3.50 13.13
CA ALA A 73 4.27 2.28 12.83
C ALA A 73 5.75 2.41 13.19
N VAL A 74 6.35 3.58 12.95
CA VAL A 74 7.73 3.89 13.35
C VAL A 74 7.88 3.86 14.87
N GLU A 75 6.96 4.48 15.61
CA GLU A 75 6.99 4.45 17.07
C GLU A 75 6.84 3.01 17.62
N ALA A 76 5.98 2.19 17.00
CA ALA A 76 5.85 0.79 17.37
C ALA A 76 7.12 -0.02 17.06
N ALA A 77 7.72 0.19 15.88
CA ALA A 77 8.99 -0.44 15.50
C ALA A 77 10.14 -0.04 16.45
N GLU A 78 10.19 1.22 16.89
CA GLU A 78 11.19 1.69 17.85
C GLU A 78 11.07 0.98 19.22
N ARG A 79 9.83 0.74 19.69
CA ARG A 79 9.59 -0.04 20.92
C ARG A 79 10.02 -1.50 20.79
N LEU A 80 9.80 -2.10 19.61
CA LEU A 80 10.24 -3.46 19.31
C LEU A 80 11.79 -3.58 19.19
N GLY A 81 12.47 -2.47 18.92
CA GLY A 81 13.93 -2.39 18.82
C GLY A 81 14.48 -2.87 17.47
N ARG A 82 15.77 -2.60 17.25
CA ARG A 82 16.47 -2.96 15.99
C ARG A 82 16.55 -4.47 15.78
N LEU A 83 16.53 -4.90 14.53
CA LEU A 83 16.64 -6.30 14.14
C LEU A 83 18.10 -6.76 14.07
N GLY A 84 19.02 -5.88 13.66
CA GLY A 84 20.41 -6.21 13.31
C GLY A 84 20.54 -6.99 12.00
N ALA A 85 19.54 -6.90 11.12
CA ALA A 85 19.56 -7.55 9.81
C ALA A 85 20.44 -6.76 8.82
N TRP A 86 20.42 -5.43 8.92
CA TRP A 86 21.19 -4.53 8.07
C TRP A 86 22.70 -4.76 8.16
N GLU A 87 23.21 -4.98 9.38
CA GLU A 87 24.61 -5.27 9.63
C GLU A 87 24.97 -6.74 9.32
N ALA A 88 24.03 -7.67 9.53
CA ALA A 88 24.23 -9.08 9.24
C ALA A 88 24.28 -9.39 7.73
N ALA A 89 23.62 -8.58 6.91
CA ALA A 89 23.60 -8.75 5.46
C ALA A 89 24.93 -8.32 4.83
N VAL A 90 25.50 -9.21 4.00
CA VAL A 90 26.69 -8.92 3.19
C VAL A 90 26.25 -8.13 1.95
N LEU A 91 26.24 -6.80 2.08
CA LEU A 91 25.90 -5.86 1.00
C LEU A 91 27.05 -4.90 0.73
N GLY A 92 27.40 -4.71 -0.54
CA GLY A 92 28.26 -3.61 -0.98
C GLY A 92 27.51 -2.27 -0.97
N ASP A 93 28.24 -1.15 -1.06
CA ASP A 93 27.68 0.20 -0.93
C ASP A 93 26.56 0.50 -1.95
N SER A 94 26.74 0.08 -3.21
CA SER A 94 25.69 0.19 -4.23
C SER A 94 24.43 -0.58 -3.85
N GLN A 95 24.58 -1.81 -3.34
CA GLN A 95 23.43 -2.63 -2.95
C GLN A 95 22.73 -2.01 -1.74
N ARG A 96 23.48 -1.48 -0.77
CA ARG A 96 22.92 -0.74 0.37
C ARG A 96 22.10 0.46 -0.09
N TYR A 97 22.62 1.24 -1.04
CA TYR A 97 21.89 2.37 -1.61
C TYR A 97 20.55 1.94 -2.23
N HIS A 98 20.56 0.87 -3.03
CA HIS A 98 19.33 0.39 -3.67
C HIS A 98 18.33 -0.25 -2.71
N VAL A 99 18.79 -1.06 -1.75
CA VAL A 99 17.92 -1.63 -0.71
C VAL A 99 17.24 -0.52 0.08
N ARG A 100 17.96 0.57 0.41
CA ARG A 100 17.38 1.76 1.05
C ARG A 100 16.27 2.38 0.21
N GLY A 101 16.51 2.59 -1.08
CA GLY A 101 15.49 3.13 -2.00
C GLY A 101 14.24 2.25 -2.07
N ALA A 102 14.41 0.92 -2.09
CA ALA A 102 13.28 -0.02 -2.05
C ALA A 102 12.51 0.05 -0.73
N LEU A 103 13.21 0.10 0.41
CA LEU A 103 12.58 0.24 1.73
C LEU A 103 11.81 1.56 1.86
N GLU A 104 12.38 2.68 1.42
CA GLU A 104 11.72 3.99 1.42
C GLU A 104 10.43 3.97 0.58
N LEU A 105 10.46 3.34 -0.59
CA LEU A 105 9.29 3.19 -1.46
C LEU A 105 8.14 2.48 -0.75
N TYR A 106 8.38 1.29 -0.19
CA TYR A 106 7.31 0.53 0.46
C TYR A 106 6.88 1.14 1.80
N HIS A 107 7.81 1.77 2.53
CA HIS A 107 7.49 2.57 3.72
C HIS A 107 6.60 3.78 3.43
N TYR A 108 6.71 4.33 2.21
CA TYR A 108 5.83 5.38 1.72
C TYR A 108 4.45 4.85 1.27
N LEU A 109 4.44 3.80 0.46
CA LEU A 109 3.24 3.25 -0.19
C LEU A 109 2.33 2.51 0.79
N ASN A 110 2.87 1.64 1.66
CA ASN A 110 2.06 0.73 2.47
C ASN A 110 1.04 1.46 3.39
N PRO A 111 1.40 2.57 4.08
CA PRO A 111 0.44 3.32 4.88
C PRO A 111 -0.70 3.93 4.05
N LYS A 112 -0.42 4.38 2.82
CA LYS A 112 -1.45 4.86 1.89
C LYS A 112 -2.40 3.74 1.52
N MET A 113 -1.85 2.58 1.17
CA MET A 113 -2.65 1.40 0.83
C MET A 113 -3.50 0.93 2.01
N LEU A 114 -3.01 1.03 3.25
CA LEU A 114 -3.80 0.71 4.43
C LEU A 114 -5.01 1.65 4.58
N VAL A 115 -4.80 2.97 4.57
CA VAL A 115 -5.91 3.94 4.66
C VAL A 115 -6.90 3.76 3.50
N PHE A 116 -6.39 3.59 2.28
CA PHE A 116 -7.19 3.38 1.07
C PHE A 116 -8.05 2.12 1.17
N THR A 117 -7.43 0.98 1.52
CA THR A 117 -8.11 -0.31 1.60
C THR A 117 -9.11 -0.34 2.75
N SER A 118 -8.81 0.33 3.88
CA SER A 118 -9.78 0.53 4.96
C SER A 118 -10.99 1.33 4.51
N ALA A 119 -10.80 2.42 3.75
CA ALA A 119 -11.91 3.20 3.20
C ALA A 119 -12.80 2.35 2.28
N VAL A 120 -12.20 1.63 1.32
CA VAL A 120 -12.92 0.74 0.40
C VAL A 120 -13.66 -0.35 1.17
N LYS A 121 -12.99 -1.03 2.12
CA LYS A 121 -13.59 -2.10 2.94
C LYS A 121 -14.81 -1.59 3.72
N LEU A 122 -14.68 -0.46 4.40
CA LEU A 122 -15.75 0.13 5.20
C LEU A 122 -16.95 0.49 4.33
N ALA A 123 -16.71 1.13 3.18
CA ALA A 123 -17.76 1.50 2.23
C ALA A 123 -18.49 0.26 1.68
N LEU A 124 -17.75 -0.82 1.34
CA LEU A 124 -18.34 -2.09 0.91
C LEU A 124 -19.14 -2.83 1.99
N GLN A 125 -19.00 -2.44 3.26
CA GLN A 125 -19.80 -2.91 4.39
C GLN A 125 -20.94 -1.95 4.72
N ASP A 126 -21.23 -1.01 3.82
CA ASP A 126 -22.25 0.03 3.95
C ASP A 126 -22.02 0.93 5.18
N GLU A 127 -20.77 1.02 5.65
CA GLU A 127 -20.37 2.00 6.65
C GLU A 127 -20.12 3.36 6.00
N HIS A 128 -20.47 4.44 6.69
CA HIS A 128 -20.19 5.79 6.23
C HIS A 128 -18.68 6.10 6.25
N VAL A 129 -18.15 6.53 5.10
CA VAL A 129 -16.74 6.87 4.90
C VAL A 129 -16.62 8.25 4.25
N GLY A 130 -15.75 9.07 4.82
CA GLY A 130 -15.51 10.43 4.35
C GLY A 130 -16.52 11.43 4.87
N ALA A 131 -16.52 12.64 4.31
CA ALA A 131 -17.44 13.72 4.65
C ALA A 131 -18.11 14.28 3.39
N LEU A 132 -19.23 14.97 3.56
CA LEU A 132 -19.96 15.60 2.44
C LEU A 132 -19.41 17.01 2.14
N GLN A 133 -18.09 17.15 2.00
CA GLN A 133 -17.52 18.42 1.53
C GLN A 133 -17.71 18.56 0.01
N PRO A 134 -17.87 19.80 -0.51
CA PRO A 134 -17.93 20.02 -1.95
C PRO A 134 -16.66 19.51 -2.65
N LEU A 135 -16.79 18.75 -3.73
CA LEU A 135 -15.64 18.28 -4.50
C LEU A 135 -14.74 19.47 -4.90
N GLY A 136 -13.42 19.27 -4.79
CA GLY A 136 -12.43 20.32 -5.06
C GLY A 136 -12.17 21.30 -3.92
N SER A 137 -12.91 21.24 -2.81
CA SER A 137 -12.70 22.15 -1.66
C SER A 137 -11.45 21.86 -0.82
N ALA A 138 -10.87 20.66 -0.93
CA ALA A 138 -9.74 20.24 -0.13
C ALA A 138 -8.43 20.55 -0.85
N GLU A 139 -7.40 20.93 -0.09
CA GLU A 139 -6.04 21.07 -0.63
C GLU A 139 -5.61 19.75 -1.28
N ARG A 140 -5.09 19.84 -2.50
CA ARG A 140 -4.58 18.70 -3.26
C ARG A 140 -3.05 18.68 -3.20
N VAL A 141 -2.47 17.49 -3.35
CA VAL A 141 -1.02 17.30 -3.44
C VAL A 141 -0.59 17.11 -4.89
N GLU A 142 0.70 17.34 -5.16
CA GLU A 142 1.29 17.11 -6.48
C GLU A 142 1.07 15.66 -6.97
N ARG A 143 0.99 15.49 -8.29
CA ARG A 143 0.92 14.16 -8.93
C ARG A 143 2.30 13.75 -9.43
N GLY A 144 2.46 12.45 -9.61
CA GLY A 144 3.67 11.85 -10.14
C GLY A 144 4.58 11.31 -9.04
N ALA A 145 5.34 10.27 -9.39
CA ALA A 145 6.32 9.71 -8.48
C ALA A 145 7.42 10.73 -8.18
N PRO A 146 7.88 10.85 -6.92
CA PRO A 146 9.02 11.68 -6.56
C PRO A 146 10.26 11.29 -7.36
N ALA A 147 11.05 12.27 -7.81
CA ALA A 147 12.17 12.03 -8.72
C ALA A 147 13.24 11.06 -8.16
N ARG A 148 13.42 11.02 -6.84
CA ARG A 148 14.38 10.14 -6.17
C ARG A 148 13.81 8.75 -5.84
N MET A 149 12.52 8.52 -6.07
CA MET A 149 11.89 7.25 -5.75
C MET A 149 12.40 6.16 -6.70
N MET A 150 12.81 5.02 -6.13
CA MET A 150 13.25 3.89 -6.92
C MET A 150 12.11 3.34 -7.79
N ALA A 151 12.43 2.75 -8.95
CA ALA A 151 11.45 1.99 -9.71
C ALA A 151 10.95 0.79 -8.88
N MET A 152 9.64 0.52 -8.91
CA MET A 152 9.09 -0.69 -8.30
C MET A 152 9.43 -1.89 -9.17
N GLU A 153 10.56 -2.52 -8.87
CA GLU A 153 11.01 -3.76 -9.49
C GLU A 153 10.86 -4.92 -8.51
N ALA A 154 10.56 -6.10 -9.04
CA ALA A 154 10.30 -7.28 -8.22
C ALA A 154 10.67 -8.55 -8.98
N VAL A 155 11.29 -9.50 -8.27
CA VAL A 155 11.47 -10.87 -8.80
C VAL A 155 10.11 -11.51 -9.05
N ASP A 156 9.95 -12.35 -10.06
CA ASP A 156 8.71 -13.10 -10.32
C ASP A 156 8.22 -13.89 -9.09
N GLU A 157 6.90 -14.02 -8.92
CA GLU A 157 6.32 -14.74 -7.77
C GLU A 157 6.68 -16.24 -7.79
N ARG A 158 7.05 -16.77 -8.97
CA ARG A 158 7.49 -18.14 -9.17
C ARG A 158 8.89 -18.16 -9.79
N PRO A 159 9.93 -17.81 -9.02
CA PRO A 159 11.30 -17.77 -9.54
C PRO A 159 11.83 -19.17 -9.85
N ASP A 160 12.77 -19.27 -10.78
CA ASP A 160 13.47 -20.53 -11.10
C ASP A 160 14.44 -20.98 -10.01
N ASP A 161 14.87 -20.06 -9.14
CA ASP A 161 15.71 -20.35 -7.97
C ASP A 161 14.92 -21.08 -6.87
N ALA A 162 15.36 -22.30 -6.52
CA ALA A 162 14.69 -23.15 -5.52
C ALA A 162 14.75 -22.60 -4.09
N ARG A 163 15.85 -21.92 -3.73
CA ARG A 163 16.03 -21.32 -2.41
C ARG A 163 15.07 -20.14 -2.25
N LEU A 164 14.96 -19.30 -3.28
CA LEU A 164 14.04 -18.18 -3.27
C LEU A 164 12.57 -18.62 -3.26
N ARG A 165 12.21 -19.68 -4.01
CA ARG A 165 10.87 -20.29 -3.90
C ARG A 165 10.53 -20.74 -2.49
N GLY A 166 11.49 -21.37 -1.80
CA GLY A 166 11.31 -21.80 -0.40
C GLY A 166 11.06 -20.61 0.52
N LEU A 167 11.84 -19.54 0.37
CA LEU A 167 11.69 -18.31 1.13
C LEU A 167 10.34 -17.62 0.87
N PHE A 168 9.92 -17.52 -0.40
CA PHE A 168 8.63 -16.94 -0.79
C PHE A 168 7.46 -17.71 -0.23
N LYS A 169 7.52 -19.04 -0.25
CA LYS A 169 6.49 -19.88 0.38
C LYS A 169 6.40 -19.59 1.89
N ASP A 170 7.53 -19.51 2.58
CA ASP A 170 7.56 -19.24 4.02
C ASP A 170 7.03 -17.84 4.39
N ILE A 171 7.36 -16.84 3.58
CA ILE A 171 6.82 -15.48 3.70
C ILE A 171 5.31 -15.48 3.48
N GLN A 172 4.82 -16.13 2.43
CA GLN A 172 3.39 -16.19 2.14
C GLN A 172 2.60 -16.92 3.24
N GLU A 173 3.14 -18.02 3.79
CA GLU A 173 2.53 -18.75 4.91
C GLU A 173 2.50 -17.92 6.21
N THR A 174 3.47 -17.02 6.41
CA THR A 174 3.56 -16.19 7.61
C THR A 174 2.75 -14.89 7.50
N VAL A 175 2.83 -14.21 6.37
CA VAL A 175 2.21 -12.89 6.14
C VAL A 175 0.75 -13.03 5.68
N GLY A 176 0.41 -14.12 4.99
CA GLY A 176 -0.96 -14.46 4.62
C GLY A 176 -1.39 -14.04 3.20
N PRO A 177 -2.64 -14.40 2.83
CA PRO A 177 -3.22 -14.21 1.49
C PRO A 177 -3.41 -12.73 1.09
N PRO A 178 -3.75 -12.41 -0.18
CA PRO A 178 -4.07 -13.32 -1.31
C PRO A 178 -2.87 -13.79 -2.15
N ALA A 179 -1.73 -13.11 -2.10
CA ALA A 179 -0.54 -13.41 -2.90
C ALA A 179 0.74 -12.95 -2.19
N LEU A 180 1.92 -13.32 -2.67
CA LEU A 180 3.17 -12.84 -2.07
C LEU A 180 3.26 -11.30 -2.16
N PRO A 181 3.46 -10.57 -1.04
CA PRO A 181 3.54 -9.12 -1.06
C PRO A 181 4.70 -8.60 -1.92
N GLY A 182 4.47 -7.46 -2.59
CA GLY A 182 5.40 -6.89 -3.55
C GLY A 182 6.74 -6.48 -2.92
N GLU A 183 6.72 -6.02 -1.68
CA GLU A 183 7.91 -5.62 -0.93
C GLU A 183 8.93 -6.75 -0.77
N PHE A 184 8.46 -7.96 -0.48
CA PHE A 184 9.37 -9.10 -0.33
C PHE A 184 9.91 -9.56 -1.67
N ARG A 185 9.12 -9.42 -2.75
CA ARG A 185 9.59 -9.66 -4.11
C ARG A 185 10.59 -8.60 -4.59
N GLY A 186 10.44 -7.35 -4.17
CA GLY A 186 11.39 -6.28 -4.45
C GLY A 186 12.70 -6.45 -3.68
N LEU A 187 12.61 -6.77 -2.39
CA LEU A 187 13.78 -7.08 -1.57
C LEU A 187 14.51 -8.35 -2.02
N ALA A 188 13.83 -9.26 -2.72
CA ALA A 188 14.43 -10.46 -3.30
C ALA A 188 15.43 -10.20 -4.42
N LEU A 189 15.50 -8.97 -4.96
CA LEU A 189 16.61 -8.53 -5.81
C LEU A 189 17.96 -8.56 -5.06
N TRP A 190 17.91 -8.53 -3.72
CA TRP A 190 19.05 -8.71 -2.82
C TRP A 190 18.76 -9.88 -1.85
N PRO A 191 18.80 -11.14 -2.32
CA PRO A 191 18.31 -12.29 -1.56
C PRO A 191 19.03 -12.47 -0.21
N GLY A 192 20.34 -12.17 -0.14
CA GLY A 192 21.08 -12.22 1.13
C GLY A 192 20.60 -11.21 2.18
N TYR A 193 20.08 -10.05 1.75
CA TYR A 193 19.42 -9.11 2.67
C TYR A 193 18.03 -9.61 3.08
N LEU A 194 17.21 -10.02 2.11
CA LEU A 194 15.86 -10.52 2.39
C LEU A 194 15.88 -11.67 3.39
N GLU A 195 16.82 -12.61 3.26
CA GLU A 195 16.96 -13.73 4.19
C GLU A 195 17.38 -13.28 5.59
N ALA A 196 18.41 -12.43 5.69
CA ALA A 196 18.86 -11.90 6.97
C ALA A 196 17.75 -11.12 7.69
N ALA A 197 16.99 -10.32 6.93
CA ALA A 197 15.83 -9.59 7.40
C ALA A 197 14.71 -10.53 7.84
N TRP A 198 14.34 -11.49 7.00
CA TRP A 198 13.23 -12.41 7.25
C TRP A 198 13.46 -13.31 8.47
N GLU A 199 14.67 -13.86 8.60
CA GLU A 199 15.08 -14.69 9.75
C GLU A 199 14.83 -13.97 11.09
N ARG A 200 15.06 -12.65 11.14
CA ARG A 200 14.92 -11.83 12.34
C ARG A 200 13.53 -11.23 12.50
N LEU A 201 12.86 -10.89 11.40
CA LEU A 201 11.54 -10.28 11.40
C LEU A 201 10.45 -11.32 11.75
N LYS A 202 10.50 -12.51 11.15
CA LYS A 202 9.46 -13.54 11.29
C LYS A 202 9.15 -13.91 12.76
N PRO A 203 10.14 -14.12 13.65
CA PRO A 203 9.86 -14.38 15.07
C PRO A 203 9.14 -13.22 15.75
N ARG A 204 9.45 -11.96 15.40
CA ARG A 204 8.80 -10.76 15.97
C ARG A 204 7.32 -10.70 15.61
N MET A 205 6.98 -11.07 14.37
CA MET A 205 5.60 -11.10 13.87
C MET A 205 4.67 -12.03 14.65
N ARG A 206 5.23 -13.00 15.39
CA ARG A 206 4.48 -13.96 16.21
C ARG A 206 4.28 -13.51 17.65
N THR A 207 4.78 -12.33 18.03
CA THR A 207 4.65 -11.81 19.40
C THR A 207 3.31 -11.11 19.60
N GLU A 208 2.80 -11.10 20.83
CA GLU A 208 1.58 -10.36 21.15
C GLU A 208 1.76 -8.84 21.00
N GLU A 209 2.97 -8.33 21.25
CA GLU A 209 3.28 -6.91 21.07
C GLU A 209 3.12 -6.49 19.61
N TRP A 210 3.59 -7.33 18.68
CA TRP A 210 3.39 -7.14 17.26
C TRP A 210 1.91 -7.14 16.87
N ALA A 211 1.14 -8.12 17.37
CA ALA A 211 -0.29 -8.21 17.11
C ALA A 211 -1.03 -6.95 17.59
N ARG A 212 -0.78 -6.52 18.83
CA ARG A 212 -1.37 -5.29 19.40
C ARG A 212 -1.02 -4.04 18.58
N ALA A 213 0.22 -3.93 18.10
CA ALA A 213 0.63 -2.82 17.25
C ALA A 213 -0.10 -2.84 15.89
N CYS A 214 -0.29 -4.02 15.29
CA CYS A 214 -1.06 -4.17 14.06
C CYS A 214 -2.54 -3.80 14.25
N ASP A 215 -3.17 -4.26 15.34
CA ASP A 215 -4.56 -3.91 15.66
C ASP A 215 -4.71 -2.39 15.83
N THR A 216 -3.76 -1.75 16.51
CA THR A 216 -3.75 -0.29 16.71
C THR A 216 -3.61 0.47 15.38
N LEU A 217 -2.76 0.00 14.46
CA LEU A 217 -2.61 0.57 13.11
C LEU A 217 -3.90 0.43 12.29
N LEU A 218 -4.56 -0.73 12.40
CA LEU A 218 -5.82 -1.00 11.70
C LEU A 218 -6.96 -0.11 12.23
N GLU A 219 -7.07 0.06 13.54
CA GLU A 219 -8.06 0.97 14.14
C GLU A 219 -7.81 2.42 13.73
N THR A 220 -6.54 2.84 13.76
CA THR A 220 -6.11 4.18 13.37
C THR A 220 -6.45 4.47 11.91
N SER A 221 -6.10 3.57 10.99
CA SER A 221 -6.40 3.72 9.57
C SER A 221 -7.90 3.77 9.29
N ARG A 222 -8.72 2.91 9.91
CA ARG A 222 -10.18 2.96 9.79
C ARG A 222 -10.77 4.26 10.34
N ARG A 223 -10.26 4.80 11.45
CA ARG A 223 -10.67 6.10 11.99
C ARG A 223 -10.33 7.22 11.01
N LEU A 224 -9.16 7.19 10.39
CA LEU A 224 -8.71 8.20 9.44
C LEU A 224 -9.48 8.12 8.11
N ALA A 225 -9.75 6.91 7.62
CA ALA A 225 -10.60 6.68 6.44
C ALA A 225 -11.98 7.33 6.59
N ARG A 226 -12.62 7.20 7.76
CA ARG A 226 -13.92 7.86 8.04
C ARG A 226 -13.85 9.39 8.05
N ARG A 227 -12.65 9.98 8.19
CA ARG A 227 -12.43 11.43 8.26
C ARG A 227 -11.95 12.02 6.94
N LEU A 228 -11.91 11.24 5.85
CA LEU A 228 -11.57 11.73 4.53
C LEU A 228 -12.52 12.86 4.10
N PRO A 229 -12.07 13.81 3.27
CA PRO A 229 -12.84 15.02 2.98
C PRO A 229 -14.10 14.77 2.14
N TYR A 230 -14.10 13.73 1.31
CA TYR A 230 -15.20 13.43 0.39
C TYR A 230 -15.82 12.07 0.69
N GLU A 231 -17.13 11.96 0.50
CA GLU A 231 -17.85 10.70 0.65
C GLU A 231 -17.33 9.67 -0.34
N VAL A 232 -17.07 8.46 0.15
CA VAL A 232 -16.72 7.31 -0.69
C VAL A 232 -17.99 6.60 -1.09
N ALA A 233 -18.57 7.01 -2.22
CA ALA A 233 -19.84 6.48 -2.76
C ALA A 233 -19.67 5.07 -3.38
N LEU A 234 -19.29 4.11 -2.55
CA LEU A 234 -19.14 2.70 -2.88
C LEU A 234 -19.97 1.90 -1.87
N SER A 235 -20.76 0.93 -2.32
CA SER A 235 -21.67 0.17 -1.45
C SER A 235 -21.83 -1.26 -1.93
N LYS A 236 -22.43 -2.12 -1.09
CA LYS A 236 -22.78 -3.48 -1.50
C LYS A 236 -23.78 -3.47 -2.66
N GLU A 237 -24.78 -2.59 -2.62
CA GLU A 237 -25.74 -2.41 -3.70
C GLU A 237 -25.05 -2.01 -5.01
N ARG A 238 -24.04 -1.13 -4.95
CA ARG A 238 -23.26 -0.75 -6.12
C ARG A 238 -22.56 -1.97 -6.72
N LEU A 239 -22.00 -2.88 -5.92
CA LEU A 239 -21.39 -4.12 -6.42
C LEU A 239 -22.39 -5.01 -7.17
N GLU A 240 -23.61 -5.13 -6.68
CA GLU A 240 -24.66 -5.93 -7.33
C GLU A 240 -24.99 -5.38 -8.73
N VAL A 241 -25.00 -4.05 -8.89
CA VAL A 241 -25.20 -3.39 -10.19
C VAL A 241 -24.03 -3.63 -11.17
N LEU A 242 -22.80 -3.75 -10.65
CA LEU A 242 -21.61 -4.04 -11.46
C LEU A 242 -21.59 -5.47 -12.02
N ARG A 243 -22.46 -6.37 -11.54
CA ARG A 243 -22.54 -7.77 -12.00
C ARG A 243 -21.20 -8.52 -11.95
N GLU A 244 -20.36 -8.17 -10.99
CA GLU A 244 -19.12 -8.89 -10.67
C GLU A 244 -19.30 -9.70 -9.38
N ASP A 245 -18.33 -10.56 -9.07
CA ASP A 245 -18.38 -11.43 -7.88
C ASP A 245 -18.16 -10.61 -6.60
N ALA A 246 -19.26 -10.06 -6.07
CA ALA A 246 -19.25 -9.22 -4.89
C ALA A 246 -18.67 -9.92 -3.65
N GLU A 247 -18.94 -11.23 -3.48
CA GLU A 247 -18.40 -12.00 -2.36
C GLU A 247 -16.88 -12.17 -2.47
N LEU A 248 -16.37 -12.43 -3.68
CA LEU A 248 -14.94 -12.51 -3.90
C LEU A 248 -14.25 -11.15 -3.72
N ILE A 249 -14.84 -10.06 -4.27
CA ILE A 249 -14.33 -8.69 -4.08
C ILE A 249 -14.25 -8.35 -2.58
N GLN A 250 -15.32 -8.57 -1.83
CA GLN A 250 -15.33 -8.31 -0.39
C GLN A 250 -14.28 -9.15 0.36
N ARG A 251 -14.17 -10.45 0.05
CA ARG A 251 -13.17 -11.33 0.67
C ARG A 251 -11.74 -10.86 0.39
N VAL A 252 -11.42 -10.53 -0.86
CA VAL A 252 -10.09 -10.03 -1.25
C VAL A 252 -9.78 -8.71 -0.54
N THR A 253 -10.74 -7.79 -0.50
CA THR A 253 -10.60 -6.50 0.19
C THR A 253 -10.36 -6.68 1.68
N VAL A 254 -11.13 -7.55 2.35
CA VAL A 254 -10.95 -7.87 3.78
C VAL A 254 -9.60 -8.52 4.06
N GLN A 255 -9.18 -9.49 3.23
CA GLN A 255 -7.86 -10.13 3.37
C GLN A 255 -6.72 -9.13 3.18
N SER A 256 -6.86 -8.23 2.21
CA SER A 256 -5.85 -7.20 1.93
C SER A 256 -5.77 -6.19 3.08
N GLU A 257 -6.91 -5.70 3.59
CA GLU A 257 -6.94 -4.80 4.76
C GLU A 257 -6.29 -5.45 5.99
N TRP A 258 -6.61 -6.72 6.26
CA TRP A 258 -6.08 -7.44 7.42
C TRP A 258 -4.55 -7.60 7.38
N ARG A 259 -3.98 -7.77 6.19
CA ARG A 259 -2.54 -7.97 6.00
C ARG A 259 -1.74 -6.68 6.02
N LEU A 260 -2.31 -5.57 5.57
CA LEU A 260 -1.59 -4.29 5.41
C LEU A 260 -0.95 -3.74 6.71
N PRO A 261 -1.53 -3.85 7.91
CA PRO A 261 -0.86 -3.45 9.16
C PRO A 261 0.44 -4.21 9.41
N VAL A 262 0.46 -5.50 9.08
CA VAL A 262 1.64 -6.36 9.18
C VAL A 262 2.74 -5.87 8.23
N LEU A 263 2.37 -5.50 7.01
CA LEU A 263 3.29 -4.96 6.01
C LEU A 263 3.82 -3.57 6.39
N VAL A 264 2.95 -2.69 6.88
CA VAL A 264 3.30 -1.36 7.38
C VAL A 264 4.30 -1.46 8.54
N LEU A 265 4.02 -2.28 9.55
CA LEU A 265 4.92 -2.47 10.70
C LEU A 265 6.20 -3.21 10.31
N GLY A 266 6.11 -4.17 9.38
CA GLY A 266 7.25 -4.86 8.77
C GLY A 266 8.24 -3.88 8.16
N MET A 267 7.76 -3.03 7.25
CA MET A 267 8.60 -2.03 6.58
C MET A 267 9.16 -1.00 7.56
N ALA A 268 8.35 -0.51 8.51
CA ALA A 268 8.84 0.40 9.55
C ALA A 268 9.97 -0.21 10.38
N THR A 269 9.87 -1.50 10.70
CA THR A 269 10.91 -2.25 11.42
C THR A 269 12.19 -2.36 10.59
N LEU A 270 12.09 -2.71 9.30
CA LEU A 270 13.24 -2.81 8.40
C LEU A 270 13.91 -1.45 8.15
N VAL A 271 13.12 -0.39 7.99
CA VAL A 271 13.62 1.00 7.85
C VAL A 271 14.34 1.44 9.13
N GLY A 272 13.74 1.17 10.30
CA GLY A 272 14.35 1.46 11.60
C GLY A 272 15.67 0.71 11.81
N ASP A 273 15.82 -0.45 11.19
CA ASP A 273 17.04 -1.25 11.26
C ASP A 273 18.23 -0.62 10.53
N VAL A 274 17.99 0.20 9.50
CA VAL A 274 19.05 0.95 8.78
C VAL A 274 19.55 2.13 9.63
N GLY A 275 18.70 2.69 10.49
CA GLY A 275 19.05 3.68 11.52
C GLY A 275 19.08 5.15 11.07
N ASP A 276 19.51 5.44 9.85
CA ASP A 276 19.70 6.81 9.30
C ASP A 276 18.71 7.19 8.19
N LEU A 277 17.79 6.30 7.83
CA LEU A 277 16.69 6.61 6.91
C LEU A 277 15.78 7.68 7.52
N GLU A 278 15.21 8.54 6.68
CA GLU A 278 14.20 9.53 7.08
C GLU A 278 12.95 8.78 7.58
N ARG A 279 12.94 8.41 8.87
CA ARG A 279 11.98 7.46 9.42
C ARG A 279 10.53 7.92 9.27
N ARG A 280 10.29 9.23 9.18
CA ARG A 280 8.94 9.82 9.24
C ARG A 280 8.34 10.16 7.87
N LEU A 281 9.11 10.73 6.94
CA LEU A 281 8.59 11.29 5.68
C LEU A 281 9.59 11.14 4.52
N PRO A 282 9.71 9.95 3.90
CA PRO A 282 10.67 9.72 2.82
C PRO A 282 10.34 10.52 1.54
N PHE A 283 9.09 10.94 1.32
CA PHE A 283 8.74 11.71 0.13
C PHE A 283 7.67 12.77 0.46
N PRO A 284 8.05 13.89 1.07
CA PRO A 284 7.12 14.99 1.34
C PRO A 284 6.33 15.34 0.06
N ALA A 285 5.01 15.51 0.20
CA ALA A 285 4.16 15.88 -0.91
C ALA A 285 3.95 17.39 -0.91
N GLU A 286 4.33 18.07 -1.99
CA GLU A 286 4.06 19.50 -2.14
C GLU A 286 2.58 19.75 -2.45
N ALA A 287 2.10 20.94 -2.08
CA ALA A 287 0.74 21.36 -2.41
C ALA A 287 0.62 21.59 -3.92
N ARG A 288 -0.44 21.08 -4.54
CA ARG A 288 -0.74 21.33 -5.94
C ARG A 288 -1.64 22.55 -6.06
N LEU A 289 -1.10 23.61 -6.65
CA LEU A 289 -1.91 24.74 -7.09
C LEU A 289 -2.73 24.30 -8.30
N VAL A 290 -4.05 24.21 -8.15
CA VAL A 290 -4.96 24.02 -9.29
C VAL A 290 -5.37 25.41 -9.77
N PRO A 291 -5.02 25.82 -10.99
CA PRO A 291 -5.48 27.10 -11.52
C PRO A 291 -7.01 27.14 -11.62
N ASP A 292 -7.62 28.30 -11.28
CA ASP A 292 -9.08 28.48 -11.20
C ASP A 292 -9.86 28.02 -12.46
N PHE A 293 -9.23 28.03 -13.64
CA PHE A 293 -9.86 27.62 -14.90
C PHE A 293 -9.97 26.09 -15.07
N VAL A 294 -9.09 25.30 -14.44
CA VAL A 294 -9.14 23.82 -14.49
C VAL A 294 -10.22 23.29 -13.54
N VAL A 295 -10.46 23.97 -12.43
CA VAL A 295 -11.52 23.65 -11.47
C VAL A 295 -12.90 23.64 -12.14
N ALA A 296 -13.13 24.48 -13.15
CA ALA A 296 -14.40 24.56 -13.86
C ALA A 296 -14.63 23.43 -14.90
N GLU A 297 -13.57 22.79 -15.39
CA GLU A 297 -13.66 21.63 -16.30
C GLU A 297 -13.67 20.30 -15.56
N GLU A 298 -12.93 20.16 -14.45
CA GLU A 298 -12.89 18.93 -13.64
C GLU A 298 -14.16 18.71 -12.76
N LEU A 299 -15.01 19.73 -12.63
CA LEU A 299 -16.30 19.66 -11.90
C LEU A 299 -17.52 19.43 -12.82
N ARG A 300 -17.32 19.23 -14.13
CA ARG A 300 -18.37 18.88 -15.10
C ARG A 300 -18.34 17.39 -15.44
#